data_AF-A0A0R3UFU1-F1
#
_entry.id   AF-A0A0R3UFU1-F1
#
_cell.length_a   1.000
_cell.length_b   1.000
_cell.length_c   1.000
_cell.angle_alpha   90.00
_cell.angle_beta   90.00
_cell.angle_gamma   90.00
#
_symmetry.space_group_name_H-M   'P 1'
#
loop_
_entity.id
_entity.type
_entity.pdbx_description
1 polymer ?
#
loop_
_entity_poly.entity_id
_entity_poly.type
_entity_poly.pdbx_seq_one_letter_code
_entity_poly.pdbx_strand_id
1 'polypeptide(L)'
;RLIVPNGPAIGAAVFLGDDGEADSVLRLGSLVHLTLNGGTNYVQLRAIFDDNCESHRLRVLRDTRLLLAVPLEEAHVEGPGKSLQPETPCTNPPLRCFKPIKFSPQGSLACVAFSKPEGSITTPGDTIILCTTITGIMIVHFASDTPLKSAVFAIEKLNLPA
;
A
#
# COMPACT_ATOMS: atom_id res chain seq x y z
N ARG A 1 1.32 12.46 -11.30
CA ARG A 1 0.34 12.89 -10.28
C ARG A 1 -0.40 11.65 -9.82
N LEU A 2 -0.34 11.32 -8.53
CA LEU A 2 -0.78 10.00 -8.01
C LEU A 2 -2.13 10.08 -7.32
N ILE A 3 -2.32 11.05 -6.43
CA ILE A 3 -3.48 11.10 -5.53
C ILE A 3 -4.59 11.96 -6.13
N VAL A 4 -5.84 11.50 -6.01
CA VAL A 4 -7.07 12.28 -6.29
C VAL A 4 -6.97 13.64 -5.58
N PRO A 5 -7.28 14.78 -6.25
CA PRO A 5 -8.17 14.95 -7.40
C PRO A 5 -7.55 14.85 -8.80
N ASN A 6 -6.25 14.54 -8.95
CA ASN A 6 -5.57 14.53 -10.26
C ASN A 6 -4.68 13.31 -10.52
N GLY A 7 -4.95 12.19 -9.87
CA GLY A 7 -4.32 10.90 -10.12
C GLY A 7 -5.24 9.75 -9.68
N PRO A 8 -4.99 8.52 -10.13
CA PRO A 8 -5.90 7.39 -9.90
C PRO A 8 -5.81 6.77 -8.49
N ALA A 9 -4.82 7.15 -7.68
CA ALA A 9 -4.67 6.62 -6.33
C ALA A 9 -5.56 7.37 -5.33
N ILE A 10 -6.10 6.63 -4.37
CA ILE A 10 -6.93 7.15 -3.27
C ILE A 10 -6.14 7.26 -1.96
N GLY A 11 -4.89 6.81 -1.94
CA GLY A 11 -3.99 6.97 -0.79
C GLY A 11 -2.56 6.57 -1.11
N ALA A 12 -1.62 7.11 -0.35
CA ALA A 12 -0.20 6.75 -0.46
C ALA A 12 0.48 6.88 0.90
N ALA A 13 1.48 6.04 1.13
CA ALA A 13 2.34 6.09 2.29
C ALA A 13 3.78 5.76 1.91
N VAL A 14 4.74 6.39 2.59
CA VAL A 14 6.17 6.13 2.45
C VAL A 14 6.75 5.86 3.84
N PHE A 15 7.42 4.72 3.96
CA PHE A 15 8.09 4.28 5.17
C PHE A 15 9.59 4.22 4.93
N LEU A 16 10.34 4.89 5.80
CA LEU A 16 11.80 4.80 5.88
C LEU A 16 12.15 3.93 7.07
N GLY A 17 13.20 3.14 7.01
CA GLY A 17 13.64 2.36 8.16
C GLY A 17 14.84 1.49 7.84
N ASP A 18 15.59 1.18 8.88
CA ASP A 18 16.64 0.17 8.90
C ASP A 18 16.35 -0.78 10.07
N ASP A 19 16.51 -2.08 9.84
CA ASP A 19 16.57 -3.12 10.89
C ASP A 19 15.46 -3.13 11.97
N GLY A 20 14.19 -2.94 11.56
CA GLY A 20 13.03 -3.31 12.39
C GLY A 20 12.15 -2.16 12.86
N GLU A 21 12.67 -0.93 12.87
CA GLU A 21 11.87 0.27 13.11
C GLU A 21 11.71 1.06 11.82
N ALA A 22 10.47 1.45 11.53
CA ALA A 22 10.14 2.20 10.33
C ALA A 22 9.32 3.43 10.66
N ASP A 23 9.85 4.59 10.30
CA ASP A 23 9.19 5.87 10.41
C ASP A 23 8.40 6.16 9.14
N SER A 24 7.13 6.49 9.31
CA SER A 24 6.32 7.01 8.21
C SER A 24 6.69 8.47 7.95
N VAL A 25 7.28 8.78 6.80
CA VAL A 25 7.57 10.15 6.39
C VAL A 25 6.44 10.80 5.60
N LEU A 26 5.56 9.97 5.02
CA LEU A 26 4.39 10.45 4.30
C LEU A 26 3.24 9.47 4.48
N ARG A 27 2.05 9.98 4.80
CA ARG A 27 0.78 9.23 4.81
C ARG A 27 -0.33 10.16 4.36
N LEU A 28 -1.06 9.77 3.33
CA LEU A 28 -2.07 10.60 2.67
C LEU A 28 -3.27 9.77 2.22
N GLY A 29 -4.44 10.42 2.16
CA GLY A 29 -5.70 9.82 1.72
C GLY A 29 -6.09 8.62 2.58
N SER A 30 -6.57 7.56 1.92
CA SER A 30 -6.96 6.30 2.57
C SER A 30 -5.84 5.60 3.35
N LEU A 31 -4.57 6.01 3.23
CA LEU A 31 -3.45 5.44 4.00
C LEU A 31 -2.98 6.36 5.14
N VAL A 32 -3.74 7.41 5.50
CA VAL A 32 -3.34 8.40 6.52
C VAL A 32 -3.06 7.78 7.89
N HIS A 33 -3.79 6.72 8.28
CA HIS A 33 -3.55 5.98 9.52
C HIS A 33 -2.87 4.62 9.31
N LEU A 34 -2.29 4.37 8.13
CA LEU A 34 -1.53 3.15 7.90
C LEU A 34 -0.35 3.10 8.89
N THR A 35 -0.23 1.97 9.56
CA THR A 35 0.92 1.59 10.39
C THR A 35 1.40 0.21 9.97
N LEU A 36 2.70 -0.05 10.15
CA LEU A 36 3.29 -1.38 9.92
C LEU A 36 3.40 -2.19 11.23
N ASN A 37 2.63 -1.77 12.25
CA ASN A 37 2.58 -2.39 13.56
C ASN A 37 1.26 -3.17 13.68
N GLY A 38 1.32 -4.48 13.93
CA GLY A 38 0.14 -5.33 14.11
C GLY A 38 -0.21 -6.27 12.94
N GLY A 39 0.52 -6.20 11.82
CA GLY A 39 0.36 -7.10 10.68
C GLY A 39 1.70 -7.43 10.01
N THR A 40 1.79 -7.23 8.70
CA THR A 40 3.08 -7.28 7.99
C THR A 40 3.93 -6.08 8.36
N ASN A 41 5.11 -6.35 8.91
CA ASN A 41 6.04 -5.32 9.36
C ASN A 41 6.99 -4.85 8.23
N TYR A 42 7.76 -3.80 8.50
CA TYR A 42 8.67 -3.21 7.52
C TYR A 42 9.74 -4.17 7.01
N VAL A 43 10.35 -4.97 7.89
CA VAL A 43 11.39 -5.95 7.51
C VAL A 43 10.83 -7.00 6.56
N GLN A 44 9.61 -7.49 6.83
CA GLN A 44 8.91 -8.41 5.94
C GLN A 44 8.59 -7.77 4.58
N LEU A 45 8.26 -6.49 4.55
CA LEU A 45 8.05 -5.77 3.29
C LEU A 45 9.35 -5.55 2.52
N ARG A 46 10.48 -5.28 3.19
CA ARG A 46 11.80 -5.15 2.55
C ARG A 46 12.27 -6.47 1.95
N ALA A 47 12.12 -7.57 2.69
CA ALA A 47 12.51 -8.92 2.26
C ALA A 47 11.85 -9.38 0.94
N ILE A 48 10.71 -8.80 0.58
CA ILE A 48 10.06 -9.03 -0.72
C ILE A 48 10.95 -8.60 -1.89
N PHE A 49 11.73 -7.53 -1.71
CA PHE A 49 12.50 -6.87 -2.75
C PHE A 49 14.03 -7.11 -2.65
N ASP A 50 14.49 -7.86 -1.64
CA ASP A 50 15.92 -8.16 -1.43
C ASP A 50 16.54 -9.01 -2.56
N ASP A 51 15.73 -9.80 -3.25
CA ASP A 51 16.15 -10.61 -4.40
C ASP A 51 15.25 -10.31 -5.60
N ASN A 52 15.88 -10.10 -6.76
CA ASN A 52 15.19 -9.78 -8.00
C ASN A 52 15.08 -10.95 -8.98
N CYS A 53 15.58 -12.13 -8.61
CA CYS A 53 15.53 -13.31 -9.46
C CYS A 53 14.09 -13.78 -9.69
N GLU A 54 13.86 -14.42 -10.84
CA GLU A 54 12.53 -14.88 -11.22
C GLU A 54 11.94 -15.89 -10.22
N SER A 55 12.77 -16.81 -9.72
CA SER A 55 12.33 -17.82 -8.76
C SER A 55 11.87 -17.21 -7.42
N HIS A 56 12.55 -16.16 -6.93
CA HIS A 56 12.12 -15.44 -5.74
C HIS A 56 10.81 -14.69 -5.98
N ARG A 57 10.70 -13.95 -7.09
CA ARG A 57 9.48 -13.25 -7.48
C ARG A 57 8.29 -14.21 -7.58
N LEU A 58 8.46 -15.38 -8.21
CA LEU A 58 7.42 -16.41 -8.29
C LEU A 58 7.03 -16.95 -6.91
N ARG A 59 8.01 -17.14 -6.00
CA ARG A 59 7.73 -17.56 -4.62
C ARG A 59 6.91 -16.53 -3.88
N VAL A 60 7.27 -15.25 -3.96
CA VAL A 60 6.48 -14.16 -3.36
C VAL A 60 5.06 -14.15 -3.93
N LEU A 61 4.91 -14.27 -5.26
CA LEU A 61 3.60 -14.31 -5.90
C LEU A 61 2.75 -15.52 -5.49
N ARG A 62 3.35 -16.65 -5.11
CA ARG A 62 2.62 -17.85 -4.69
C ARG A 62 2.30 -17.82 -3.19
N ASP A 63 3.32 -17.58 -2.38
CA ASP A 63 3.31 -17.93 -0.96
C ASP A 63 3.01 -16.72 -0.06
N THR A 64 3.35 -15.51 -0.49
CA THR A 64 3.18 -14.32 0.36
C THR A 64 1.72 -13.89 0.46
N ARG A 65 1.38 -13.37 1.65
CA ARG A 65 0.13 -12.67 2.00
C ARG A 65 0.53 -11.47 2.84
N LEU A 66 0.09 -10.28 2.45
CA LEU A 66 0.37 -9.06 3.21
C LEU A 66 -0.83 -8.72 4.06
N LEU A 67 -0.63 -8.56 5.36
CA LEU A 67 -1.68 -8.19 6.30
C LEU A 67 -1.45 -6.73 6.71
N LEU A 68 -2.13 -5.80 6.07
CA LEU A 68 -1.90 -4.36 6.29
C LEU A 68 -3.09 -3.70 6.98
N ALA A 69 -2.77 -2.79 7.90
CA ALA A 69 -3.72 -1.93 8.59
C ALA A 69 -4.20 -0.81 7.65
N VAL A 70 -5.14 -1.11 6.75
CA VAL A 70 -5.69 -0.10 5.84
C VAL A 70 -6.94 0.51 6.49
N PRO A 71 -6.98 1.82 6.73
CA PRO A 71 -8.16 2.52 7.24
C PRO A 71 -9.40 2.27 6.38
N LEU A 72 -10.56 2.13 7.02
CA LEU A 72 -11.87 2.12 6.36
C LEU A 72 -12.16 3.50 5.73
N GLU A 73 -13.01 3.52 4.70
CA GLU A 73 -13.44 4.72 3.92
C GLU A 73 -14.06 5.87 4.76
N GLU A 74 -14.15 5.74 6.08
CA GLU A 74 -14.76 6.72 6.98
C GLU A 74 -13.93 8.00 7.18
N ALA A 75 -12.75 8.13 6.56
CA ALA A 75 -12.16 9.45 6.35
C ALA A 75 -12.83 10.13 5.15
N HIS A 76 -14.14 10.42 5.27
CA HIS A 76 -14.78 11.38 4.38
C HIS A 76 -13.98 12.69 4.47
N VAL A 77 -13.29 13.01 3.38
CA VAL A 77 -12.64 14.30 3.18
C VAL A 77 -13.76 15.33 3.07
N GLU A 78 -14.20 15.88 4.20
CA GLU A 78 -15.07 17.06 4.23
C GLU A 78 -14.27 18.28 3.77
N GLY A 79 -14.24 18.49 2.46
CA GLY A 79 -14.02 19.78 1.82
C GLY A 79 -12.60 20.37 1.89
N PRO A 80 -12.34 21.39 1.05
CA PRO A 80 -11.08 22.12 1.08
C PRO A 80 -11.08 23.07 2.29
N GLY A 81 -10.25 22.78 3.30
CA GLY A 81 -9.96 23.74 4.38
C GLY A 81 -9.90 23.21 5.80
N LYS A 82 -10.19 21.93 6.07
CA LYS A 82 -9.99 21.36 7.41
C LYS A 82 -8.57 20.78 7.54
N SER A 83 -7.89 21.28 8.57
CA SER A 83 -6.53 20.91 8.97
C SER A 83 -6.34 19.38 9.04
N LEU A 84 -5.28 18.88 8.40
CA LEU A 84 -4.77 17.51 8.52
C LEU A 84 -4.12 17.32 9.90
N GLN A 85 -4.90 17.41 10.98
CA GLN A 85 -4.46 16.96 12.30
C GLN A 85 -4.89 15.50 12.45
N PRO A 86 -3.98 14.57 12.81
CA PRO A 86 -4.34 13.20 13.10
C PRO A 86 -5.13 13.19 14.42
N GLU A 87 -6.46 13.29 14.33
CA GLU A 87 -7.33 13.14 15.49
C GLU A 87 -7.29 11.66 15.90
N THR A 88 -6.36 11.36 16.80
CA THR A 88 -6.07 10.06 17.43
C THR A 88 -5.61 8.93 16.48
N PRO A 89 -4.47 8.26 16.78
CA PRO A 89 -4.14 7.01 16.11
C PRO A 89 -5.26 6.00 16.39
N CYS A 90 -5.82 5.41 15.34
CA CYS A 90 -6.71 4.26 15.49
C CYS A 90 -5.94 3.19 16.27
N THR A 91 -6.38 2.88 17.48
CA THR A 91 -5.65 1.99 18.40
C THR A 91 -5.64 0.54 17.93
N ASN A 92 -6.58 0.15 17.07
CA ASN A 92 -6.66 -1.18 16.44
C ASN A 92 -7.28 -1.07 15.03
N PRO A 93 -6.54 -0.60 14.02
CA PRO A 93 -7.05 -0.53 12.66
C PRO A 93 -7.36 -1.94 12.13
N PRO A 94 -8.47 -2.13 11.39
CA PRO A 94 -8.81 -3.44 10.85
C PRO A 94 -7.73 -3.87 9.86
N LEU A 95 -7.19 -5.07 10.07
CA LEU A 95 -6.22 -5.64 9.17
C LEU A 95 -6.91 -6.18 7.91
N ARG A 96 -6.24 -6.01 6.78
CA ARG A 96 -6.70 -6.49 5.48
C ARG A 96 -5.61 -7.33 4.82
N CYS A 97 -6.03 -8.50 4.35
CA CYS A 97 -5.14 -9.42 3.64
C CYS A 97 -5.08 -9.04 2.17
N PHE A 98 -3.88 -8.86 1.63
CA PHE A 98 -3.60 -8.59 0.25
C PHE A 98 -2.78 -9.74 -0.35
N LYS A 99 -3.20 -10.20 -1.52
CA LYS A 99 -2.50 -11.19 -2.32
C LYS A 99 -1.60 -10.51 -3.34
N PRO A 100 -0.28 -10.74 -3.34
CA PRO A 100 0.55 -10.40 -4.48
C PRO A 100 0.09 -11.16 -5.72
N ILE A 101 -0.15 -10.43 -6.81
CA ILE A 101 -0.63 -11.00 -8.09
C ILE A 101 0.31 -10.74 -9.26
N LYS A 102 1.17 -9.71 -9.16
CA LYS A 102 2.11 -9.38 -10.25
C LYS A 102 3.33 -8.64 -9.75
N PHE A 103 4.52 -9.10 -10.15
CA PHE A 103 5.71 -8.26 -10.20
C PHE A 103 5.78 -7.56 -11.54
N SER A 104 6.04 -6.27 -11.51
CA SER A 104 6.26 -5.49 -12.71
C SER A 104 7.72 -5.57 -13.16
N PRO A 105 8.01 -5.36 -14.45
CA PRO A 105 9.39 -5.36 -14.95
C PRO A 105 10.28 -4.35 -14.21
N GLN A 106 9.70 -3.22 -13.79
CA GLN A 106 10.33 -2.12 -13.06
C GLN A 106 10.47 -2.41 -11.55
N GLY A 107 10.09 -3.60 -11.08
CA GLY A 107 10.30 -4.01 -9.69
C GLY A 107 9.18 -3.62 -8.73
N SER A 108 8.04 -3.12 -9.21
CA SER A 108 6.87 -2.90 -8.34
C SER A 108 6.09 -4.20 -8.12
N LEU A 109 5.52 -4.37 -6.93
CA LEU A 109 4.66 -5.48 -6.57
C LEU A 109 3.21 -5.02 -6.48
N ALA A 110 2.36 -5.57 -7.32
CA ALA A 110 0.92 -5.33 -7.27
C ALA A 110 0.22 -6.41 -6.45
N CYS A 111 -0.58 -5.98 -5.49
CA CYS A 111 -1.35 -6.84 -4.61
C CYS A 111 -2.84 -6.46 -4.62
N VAL A 112 -3.72 -7.45 -4.57
CA VAL A 112 -5.17 -7.26 -4.53
C VAL A 112 -5.71 -7.73 -3.19
N ALA A 113 -6.64 -6.97 -2.63
CA ALA A 113 -7.31 -7.34 -1.40
C ALA A 113 -8.15 -8.62 -1.57
N PHE A 114 -8.06 -9.53 -0.59
CA PHE A 114 -9.01 -10.63 -0.49
C PHE A 114 -10.41 -10.12 -0.17
N SER A 115 -11.43 -10.77 -0.76
CA SER A 115 -12.81 -10.68 -0.27
C SER A 115 -12.84 -11.15 1.17
N LYS A 116 -13.31 -10.31 2.10
CA LYS A 116 -13.54 -10.73 3.47
C LYS A 116 -14.79 -11.63 3.55
N PRO A 117 -14.90 -12.48 4.58
CA PRO A 117 -16.16 -13.16 4.88
C PRO A 117 -17.31 -12.15 5.12
N GLU A 118 -18.54 -12.58 4.88
CA GLU A 118 -19.76 -11.76 4.95
C GLU A 118 -19.83 -10.95 6.26
N GLY A 119 -20.13 -9.65 6.15
CA GLY A 119 -20.26 -8.71 7.30
C GLY A 119 -19.16 -7.65 7.44
N SER A 120 -18.19 -7.60 6.52
CA SER A 120 -17.14 -6.59 6.50
C SER A 120 -17.44 -5.41 5.57
N ILE A 121 -17.15 -4.19 6.04
CA ILE A 121 -17.45 -2.89 5.40
C ILE A 121 -16.50 -2.54 4.21
N THR A 122 -15.44 -3.33 3.93
CA THR A 122 -14.48 -3.02 2.83
C THR A 122 -14.81 -3.69 1.50
N THR A 123 -14.78 -2.95 0.40
CA THR A 123 -15.05 -3.39 -0.99
C THR A 123 -13.97 -4.35 -1.52
N PRO A 124 -14.31 -5.60 -1.90
CA PRO A 124 -13.37 -6.50 -2.57
C PRO A 124 -12.76 -5.89 -3.84
N GLY A 125 -11.49 -6.20 -4.12
CA GLY A 125 -10.84 -5.79 -5.38
C GLY A 125 -9.96 -4.56 -5.32
N ASP A 126 -9.89 -3.85 -4.18
CA ASP A 126 -8.91 -2.78 -4.01
C ASP A 126 -7.49 -3.31 -4.22
N THR A 127 -6.65 -2.45 -4.81
CA THR A 127 -5.29 -2.78 -5.18
C THR A 127 -4.32 -1.91 -4.39
N ILE A 128 -3.28 -2.52 -3.86
CA ILE A 128 -2.10 -1.81 -3.39
C ILE A 128 -0.91 -2.12 -4.30
N ILE A 129 -0.12 -1.10 -4.60
CA ILE A 129 1.16 -1.25 -5.27
C ILE A 129 2.25 -0.92 -4.26
N LEU A 130 3.18 -1.85 -4.08
CA LEU A 130 4.40 -1.67 -3.29
C LEU A 130 5.58 -1.49 -4.23
N CYS A 131 6.47 -0.56 -3.91
CA CYS A 131 7.74 -0.42 -4.60
C CYS A 131 8.80 0.13 -3.65
N THR A 132 10.05 -0.23 -3.91
CA THR A 132 11.19 0.35 -3.20
C THR A 132 11.47 1.74 -3.71
N THR A 133 11.99 2.58 -2.81
CA THR A 133 12.66 3.84 -3.12
C THR A 133 14.08 3.75 -2.59
N ILE A 134 14.97 4.68 -2.97
CA ILE A 134 16.34 4.79 -2.43
C ILE A 134 16.36 4.63 -0.90
N THR A 135 15.38 5.19 -0.21
CA THR A 135 15.38 5.32 1.25
C THR A 135 14.36 4.42 1.95
N GLY A 136 13.55 3.65 1.22
CA GLY A 136 12.57 2.78 1.87
C GLY A 136 11.54 2.14 0.94
N ILE A 137 10.28 2.12 1.40
CA ILE A 137 9.17 1.49 0.68
C ILE A 137 8.02 2.48 0.55
N MET A 138 7.51 2.61 -0.68
CA MET A 138 6.27 3.30 -0.97
C MET A 138 5.14 2.29 -1.17
N ILE A 139 4.01 2.55 -0.53
CA ILE A 139 2.75 1.80 -0.66
C ILE A 139 1.70 2.76 -1.21
N VAL A 140 1.04 2.40 -2.30
CA VAL A 140 0.00 3.22 -2.93
C VAL A 140 -1.27 2.42 -3.07
N HIS A 141 -2.39 3.01 -2.65
CA HIS A 141 -3.71 2.39 -2.64
C HIS A 141 -4.59 2.93 -3.77
N PHE A 142 -5.20 2.01 -4.50
CA PHE A 142 -6.11 2.25 -5.62
C PHE A 142 -7.44 1.55 -5.33
N ALA A 143 -8.53 2.26 -5.60
CA ALA A 143 -9.88 1.71 -5.48
C ALA A 143 -10.11 0.57 -6.48
N SER A 144 -11.06 -0.31 -6.19
CA SER A 144 -11.41 -1.47 -7.01
C SER A 144 -11.82 -1.15 -8.46
N ASP A 145 -12.26 0.08 -8.73
CA ASP A 145 -12.64 0.55 -10.07
C ASP A 145 -11.44 0.94 -10.95
N THR A 146 -10.24 1.05 -10.36
CA THR A 146 -9.02 1.39 -11.08
C THR A 146 -8.40 0.14 -11.70
N PRO A 147 -8.25 0.07 -13.04
CA PRO A 147 -7.64 -1.10 -13.67
C PRO A 147 -6.19 -1.30 -13.21
N LEU A 148 -5.82 -2.55 -12.89
CA LEU A 148 -4.48 -2.91 -12.41
C LEU A 148 -3.35 -2.38 -13.32
N LYS A 149 -3.53 -2.47 -14.65
CA LYS A 149 -2.55 -1.94 -15.62
C LYS A 149 -2.34 -0.44 -15.45
N SER A 150 -3.41 0.31 -15.20
CA SER A 150 -3.35 1.76 -14.96
C SER A 150 -2.69 2.08 -13.63
N ALA A 151 -2.99 1.31 -12.58
CA ALA A 151 -2.36 1.46 -11.26
C ALA A 151 -0.84 1.25 -11.33
N VAL A 152 -0.40 0.12 -11.90
CA VAL A 152 1.04 -0.18 -12.09
C VAL A 152 1.73 0.89 -12.93
N PHE A 153 1.14 1.25 -14.06
CA PHE A 153 1.71 2.28 -14.95
C PHE A 153 1.82 3.65 -14.29
N ALA A 154 0.87 4.02 -13.42
CA ALA A 154 0.92 5.28 -12.69
C ALA A 154 2.10 5.33 -11.71
N ILE A 155 2.45 4.20 -11.07
CA ILE A 155 3.60 4.09 -10.19
C ILE A 155 4.92 4.09 -10.97
N GLU A 156 4.99 3.30 -12.04
CA GLU A 156 6.21 3.18 -12.84
C GLU A 156 6.60 4.49 -13.50
N LYS A 157 5.62 5.30 -13.91
CA LYS A 157 5.84 6.65 -14.46
C LYS A 157 6.54 7.63 -13.51
N LEU A 158 6.55 7.35 -12.22
CA LEU A 158 7.26 8.18 -11.26
C LEU A 158 8.77 8.04 -11.39
N ASN A 159 9.25 6.97 -12.06
CA ASN A 159 10.68 6.67 -12.20
C ASN A 159 11.41 6.80 -10.86
N LEU A 160 10.81 6.23 -9.80
CA LEU A 160 11.42 6.28 -8.48
C LEU A 160 12.73 5.49 -8.54
N PRO A 161 13.86 6.11 -8.16
CA PRO A 161 15.10 5.38 -8.03
C PRO A 161 14.94 4.33 -6.94
N ALA A 162 15.27 3.08 -7.29
CA ALA A 162 15.28 1.93 -6.39
C ALA A 162 16.65 1.79 -5.73
#